data_AF-A0A1E1W522-F1
#
_entry.id   AF-A0A1E1W522-F1
#
_cell.length_a   1.000
_cell.length_b   1.000
_cell.length_c   1.000
_cell.angle_alpha   90.00
_cell.angle_beta   90.00
_cell.angle_gamma   90.00
#
_symmetry.space_group_name_H-M   'P 1'
#
loop_
_entity.id
_entity.type
_entity.pdbx_description
1 polymer ?
#
loop_
_entity_poly.entity_id
_entity_poly.type
_entity_poly.pdbx_seq_one_letter_code
_entity_poly.pdbx_strand_id
1 'polypeptide(L)'
;MDLNSKVLQWNCRSVIPVAPLLHRERVLQTYQFAAYQFEALKYTFGSDHYSLIITLPFQHETVRKRIRLKYRLLNADWNTFKSRMESKICCFPPVTPGNETFCAETFAGAFIEIANELFPMKKVGCGIPSPPWWDSECTEAARKRKEAEKLYFECSTDENFNKVTENIEVCKKMFKQKKI
;
A
#
# COMPACT_ATOMS: atom_id res chain seq x y z
N MET A 1 9.37 6.77 5.29
CA MET A 1 8.13 5.98 5.18
C MET A 1 7.68 6.02 3.74
N ASP A 2 8.07 5.04 2.93
CA ASP A 2 7.77 5.04 1.50
C ASP A 2 6.56 4.15 1.21
N LEU A 3 5.51 4.77 0.65
CA LEU A 3 4.15 4.22 0.50
C LEU A 3 3.92 3.64 -0.90
N ASN A 4 4.90 2.90 -1.42
CA ASN A 4 4.89 2.39 -2.80
C ASN A 4 5.17 0.90 -2.98
N SER A 5 5.21 0.09 -1.91
CA SER A 5 5.26 -1.36 -2.08
C SER A 5 3.87 -1.90 -2.42
N LYS A 6 3.67 -2.33 -3.68
CA LYS A 6 2.56 -3.23 -4.05
C LYS A 6 3.08 -4.66 -3.95
N VAL A 7 2.48 -5.45 -3.07
CA VAL A 7 2.67 -6.91 -3.05
C VAL A 7 1.95 -7.48 -4.27
N LEU A 8 2.71 -7.87 -5.29
CA LEU A 8 2.22 -8.68 -6.39
C LEU A 8 2.53 -10.15 -6.04
N GLN A 9 1.51 -10.92 -5.65
CA GLN A 9 1.63 -12.37 -5.62
C GLN A 9 1.70 -12.88 -7.06
N TRP A 10 2.89 -13.28 -7.50
CA TRP A 10 3.07 -14.00 -8.76
C TRP A 10 2.94 -15.49 -8.52
N ASN A 11 1.88 -16.10 -9.06
CA ASN A 11 1.77 -17.55 -9.20
C ASN A 11 2.56 -17.97 -10.43
N CYS A 12 3.74 -18.55 -10.23
CA CYS A 12 4.62 -18.94 -11.31
C CYS A 12 4.10 -20.25 -11.97
N ARG A 13 3.21 -20.12 -12.94
CA ARG A 13 2.93 -21.15 -13.96
C ARG A 13 2.73 -20.49 -15.32
N SER A 14 3.77 -19.89 -15.84
CA SER A 14 3.85 -19.52 -17.25
C SER A 14 5.12 -20.12 -17.83
N VAL A 15 4.95 -21.28 -18.45
CA VAL A 15 5.91 -21.86 -19.39
C VAL A 15 6.06 -20.84 -20.51
N ILE A 16 7.27 -20.30 -20.67
CA ILE A 16 7.60 -19.43 -21.81
C ILE A 16 7.59 -20.33 -23.05
N PRO A 17 6.72 -20.11 -24.05
CA PRO A 17 6.80 -20.85 -25.30
C PRO A 17 7.99 -20.32 -26.10
N VAL A 18 8.99 -21.17 -26.30
CA VAL A 18 10.07 -20.93 -27.26
C VAL A 18 9.48 -21.12 -28.65
N ALA A 19 9.19 -20.04 -29.37
CA ALA A 19 8.75 -20.10 -30.76
C ALA A 19 9.95 -20.32 -31.70
N PRO A 20 9.84 -21.16 -32.76
CA PRO A 20 10.93 -21.40 -33.69
C PRO A 20 11.11 -20.24 -34.68
N LEU A 21 12.37 -20.01 -35.02
CA LEU A 21 12.91 -19.04 -35.97
C LEU A 21 12.24 -19.10 -37.34
N LEU A 22 11.72 -17.97 -37.82
CA LEU A 22 11.66 -17.64 -39.24
C LEU A 22 12.03 -16.17 -39.48
N HIS A 23 13.13 -16.04 -40.23
CA HIS A 23 13.71 -14.92 -40.95
C HIS A 23 12.87 -13.63 -41.10
N ARG A 24 13.32 -12.53 -40.48
CA ARG A 24 13.54 -11.21 -41.11
C ARG A 24 14.07 -10.21 -40.09
N GLU A 25 15.03 -9.42 -40.57
CA GLU A 25 15.80 -8.37 -39.90
C GLU A 25 15.07 -7.68 -38.74
N ARG A 26 15.61 -7.84 -37.53
CA ARG A 26 15.20 -7.06 -36.36
C ARG A 26 16.45 -6.40 -35.78
N VAL A 27 16.42 -5.07 -35.83
CA VAL A 27 17.27 -4.15 -35.07
C VAL A 27 17.58 -4.79 -33.71
N LEU A 28 18.85 -5.09 -33.46
CA LEU A 28 19.33 -5.45 -32.12
C LEU A 28 19.24 -4.18 -31.28
N GLN A 29 18.04 -3.88 -30.78
CA GLN A 29 17.89 -3.04 -29.62
C GLN A 29 18.42 -3.88 -28.46
N THR A 30 19.69 -3.68 -28.15
CA THR A 30 20.29 -4.16 -26.90
C THR A 30 19.48 -3.55 -25.77
N TYR A 31 18.50 -4.30 -25.27
CA TYR A 31 17.87 -4.00 -24.00
C TYR A 31 18.96 -4.18 -22.96
N GLN A 32 19.57 -3.08 -22.56
CA GLN A 32 20.32 -3.02 -21.32
C GLN A 32 19.29 -3.29 -20.22
N PHE A 33 19.24 -4.54 -19.75
CA PHE A 33 18.42 -4.90 -18.60
C PHE A 33 18.91 -4.04 -17.44
N ALA A 34 18.17 -2.97 -17.16
CA ALA A 34 18.46 -2.10 -16.05
C ALA A 34 18.46 -2.96 -14.77
N ALA A 35 19.48 -2.79 -13.93
CA ALA A 35 19.66 -3.60 -12.73
C ALA A 35 18.38 -3.54 -11.87
N TYR A 36 17.70 -4.68 -11.72
CA TYR A 36 16.61 -4.82 -10.78
C TYR A 36 17.20 -5.16 -9.41
N GLN A 37 16.63 -4.58 -8.36
CA GLN A 37 16.92 -5.00 -6.99
C GLN A 37 15.82 -5.96 -6.56
N PHE A 38 16.18 -7.02 -5.85
CA PHE A 38 15.20 -7.88 -5.22
C PHE A 38 15.56 -8.09 -3.75
N GLU A 39 14.54 -8.22 -2.91
CA GLU A 39 14.68 -8.50 -1.48
C GLU A 39 13.59 -9.49 -1.09
N ALA A 40 13.96 -10.56 -0.41
CA ALA A 40 12.98 -11.42 0.26
C ALA A 40 12.50 -10.76 1.54
N LEU A 41 11.19 -10.71 1.75
CA LEU A 41 10.64 -10.24 3.01
C LEU A 41 11.06 -11.17 4.15
N LYS A 42 11.23 -10.59 5.34
CA LYS A 42 11.65 -11.31 6.55
C LYS A 42 10.61 -12.29 7.11
N TYR A 43 9.40 -12.29 6.55
CA TYR A 43 8.26 -13.05 7.06
C TYR A 43 7.54 -13.78 5.94
N THR A 44 7.00 -14.95 6.26
CA THR A 44 6.21 -15.75 5.32
C THR A 44 4.76 -15.26 5.20
N PHE A 45 4.31 -14.47 6.19
CA PHE A 45 2.90 -14.09 6.36
C PHE A 45 1.94 -15.29 6.43
N GLY A 46 2.45 -16.44 6.88
CA GLY A 46 1.68 -17.69 6.94
C GLY A 46 1.57 -18.45 5.62
N SER A 47 2.30 -18.01 4.59
CA SER A 47 2.59 -18.80 3.39
C SER A 47 3.66 -19.86 3.68
N ASP A 48 3.83 -20.83 2.78
CA ASP A 48 4.97 -21.76 2.75
C ASP A 48 6.23 -21.14 2.10
N HIS A 49 6.10 -19.94 1.53
CA HIS A 49 7.17 -19.20 0.87
C HIS A 49 7.31 -17.76 1.37
N TYR A 50 8.54 -17.25 1.42
CA TYR A 50 8.80 -15.83 1.62
C TYR A 50 8.36 -15.03 0.39
N SER A 51 7.70 -13.89 0.63
CA SER A 51 7.35 -12.97 -0.46
C SER A 51 8.59 -12.24 -0.96
N LEU A 52 8.72 -12.08 -2.27
CA LEU A 52 9.78 -11.30 -2.90
C LEU A 52 9.29 -9.91 -3.26
N ILE A 53 10.08 -8.89 -2.92
CA ILE A 53 9.94 -7.53 -3.46
C ILE A 53 10.93 -7.40 -4.61
N ILE A 54 10.44 -7.02 -5.78
CA ILE A 54 11.26 -6.71 -6.95
C ILE A 54 11.10 -5.22 -7.24
N THR A 55 12.19 -4.47 -7.13
CA THR A 55 12.26 -3.06 -7.46
C THR A 55 12.82 -2.93 -8.88
N LEU A 56 11.97 -2.48 -9.78
CA LEU A 56 12.34 -2.21 -11.17
C LEU A 56 12.79 -0.74 -11.28
N PRO A 57 13.91 -0.44 -11.95
CA PRO A 57 14.43 0.92 -12.08
C PRO A 57 13.65 1.80 -13.08
N PHE A 58 12.42 1.43 -13.43
CA PHE A 58 11.60 2.19 -14.37
C PHE A 58 10.54 2.98 -13.61
N GLN A 59 10.57 4.32 -13.76
CA GLN A 59 9.41 5.15 -13.48
C GLN A 59 8.38 4.86 -14.55
N HIS A 60 7.45 3.94 -14.28
CA HIS A 60 6.26 3.83 -15.11
C HIS A 60 5.63 5.22 -15.17
N GLU A 61 5.44 5.79 -16.37
CA GLU A 61 4.58 6.94 -16.58
C GLU A 61 3.32 6.67 -15.77
N THR A 62 3.11 7.49 -14.74
CA THR A 62 2.26 7.17 -13.60
C THR A 62 1.04 6.39 -14.07
N VAL A 63 0.94 5.10 -13.74
CA VAL A 63 -0.36 4.42 -13.74
C VAL A 63 -1.20 5.36 -12.90
N ARG A 64 -2.10 6.15 -13.52
CA ARG A 64 -2.80 7.26 -12.87
C ARG A 64 -3.29 6.70 -11.56
N LYS A 65 -2.57 6.98 -10.46
CA LYS A 65 -3.00 6.54 -9.14
C LYS A 65 -4.32 7.25 -9.05
N ARG A 66 -5.43 6.51 -9.03
CA ARG A 66 -6.73 7.12 -8.79
C ARG A 66 -6.55 7.79 -7.44
N ILE A 67 -6.33 9.11 -7.46
CA ILE A 67 -6.12 9.89 -6.25
C ILE A 67 -7.37 9.61 -5.44
N ARG A 68 -7.21 8.93 -4.31
CA ARG A 68 -8.34 8.61 -3.47
C ARG A 68 -8.84 9.95 -2.94
N LEU A 69 -9.90 10.46 -3.54
CA LEU A 69 -10.51 11.72 -3.11
C LEU A 69 -10.89 11.59 -1.63
N LYS A 70 -10.44 12.56 -0.83
CA LYS A 70 -10.72 12.63 0.62
C LYS A 70 -12.23 12.72 0.91
N TYR A 71 -12.95 13.47 0.09
CA TYR A 71 -14.37 13.77 0.28
C TYR A 71 -15.30 12.91 -0.60
N ARG A 72 -16.54 12.73 -0.16
CA ARG A 72 -17.63 12.14 -0.95
C ARG A 72 -18.32 13.24 -1.77
N LEU A 73 -17.91 13.38 -3.03
CA LEU A 73 -18.38 14.46 -3.90
C LEU A 73 -19.62 14.13 -4.76
N LEU A 74 -20.13 12.88 -4.69
CA LEU A 74 -21.23 12.44 -5.56
C LEU A 74 -22.51 13.27 -5.35
N ASN A 75 -22.82 13.62 -4.10
CA ASN A 75 -24.00 14.38 -3.71
C ASN A 75 -23.59 15.72 -3.04
N ALA A 76 -22.47 16.30 -3.47
CA ALA A 76 -21.99 17.56 -2.93
C ALA A 76 -22.92 18.71 -3.34
N ASP A 77 -23.33 19.53 -2.38
CA ASP A 77 -24.04 20.78 -2.65
C ASP A 77 -23.03 21.88 -3.04
N TRP A 78 -22.76 21.96 -4.34
CA TRP A 78 -21.83 22.94 -4.91
C TRP A 78 -22.35 24.38 -4.83
N ASN A 79 -23.67 24.58 -4.75
CA ASN A 79 -24.24 25.93 -4.66
C ASN A 79 -23.98 26.51 -3.27
N THR A 80 -24.18 25.71 -2.22
CA THR A 80 -23.82 26.11 -0.85
C THR A 80 -22.31 26.31 -0.70
N PHE A 81 -21.49 25.43 -1.30
CA PHE A 81 -20.03 25.61 -1.30
C PHE A 81 -19.62 26.92 -1.95
N LYS A 82 -20.17 27.22 -3.14
CA LYS A 82 -19.90 28.46 -3.87
C LYS A 82 -20.30 29.69 -3.06
N SER A 83 -21.51 29.71 -2.51
CA SER A 83 -22.01 30.82 -1.69
C SER A 83 -21.11 31.09 -0.47
N ARG A 84 -20.68 30.05 0.25
CA ARG A 84 -19.75 30.19 1.38
C ARG A 84 -18.38 30.70 0.94
N MET A 85 -17.88 30.23 -0.19
CA MET A 85 -16.61 30.67 -0.72
C MET A 85 -16.65 32.15 -1.13
N GLU A 86 -17.69 32.58 -1.83
CA GLU A 86 -17.90 33.98 -2.20
C GLU A 86 -17.96 34.88 -0.95
N SER A 87 -18.67 34.45 0.09
CA SER A 87 -18.71 35.17 1.37
C SER A 87 -17.34 35.28 2.05
N LYS A 88 -16.48 34.25 1.96
CA LYS A 88 -15.13 34.30 2.55
C LYS A 88 -14.17 35.15 1.74
N ILE A 89 -14.25 35.09 0.40
CA ILE A 89 -13.37 35.86 -0.50
C ILE A 89 -13.53 37.36 -0.28
N CYS A 90 -14.74 37.84 0.04
CA CYS A 90 -14.96 39.25 0.38
C CYS A 90 -14.13 39.76 1.57
N CYS A 91 -13.65 38.86 2.44
CA CYS A 91 -12.85 39.21 3.60
C CYS A 91 -11.34 39.05 3.37
N PHE A 92 -10.91 38.69 2.16
CA PHE A 92 -9.49 38.43 1.89
C PHE A 92 -8.70 39.72 1.68
N PRO A 93 -7.41 39.74 2.07
CA PRO A 93 -6.55 40.87 1.79
C PRO A 93 -6.36 41.01 0.27
N PRO A 94 -6.18 42.24 -0.24
CA PRO A 94 -5.82 42.45 -1.63
C PRO A 94 -4.44 41.85 -1.91
N VAL A 95 -4.28 41.27 -3.10
CA VAL A 95 -2.99 40.75 -3.55
C VAL A 95 -2.07 41.92 -3.88
N THR A 96 -0.94 41.99 -3.20
CA THR A 96 0.11 42.99 -3.38
C THR A 96 1.45 42.30 -3.58
N PRO A 97 2.42 42.92 -4.27
CA PRO A 97 3.76 42.38 -4.38
C PRO A 97 4.34 42.02 -3.00
N GLY A 98 4.74 40.76 -2.80
CA GLY A 98 5.29 40.24 -1.55
C GLY A 98 4.31 39.55 -0.59
N ASN A 99 3.00 39.54 -0.87
CA ASN A 99 2.01 38.80 -0.06
C ASN A 99 1.32 37.65 -0.83
N GLU A 100 1.79 37.32 -2.03
CA GLU A 100 1.12 36.41 -2.97
C GLU A 100 0.99 35.00 -2.38
N THR A 101 2.08 34.50 -1.79
CA THR A 101 2.10 33.19 -1.12
C THR A 101 1.10 33.14 0.02
N PHE A 102 1.08 34.18 0.87
CA PHE A 102 0.15 34.27 1.99
C PHE A 102 -1.31 34.29 1.52
N CYS A 103 -1.61 35.05 0.46
CA CYS A 103 -2.95 35.09 -0.12
C CYS A 103 -3.35 33.73 -0.71
N ALA A 104 -2.43 33.05 -1.41
CA ALA A 104 -2.67 31.72 -1.97
C ALA A 104 -2.91 30.66 -0.88
N GLU A 105 -2.11 30.67 0.19
CA GLU A 105 -2.28 29.78 1.35
C GLU A 105 -3.59 30.05 2.08
N THR A 106 -3.94 31.32 2.28
CA THR A 106 -5.22 31.72 2.91
C THR A 106 -6.42 31.24 2.08
N PHE A 107 -6.35 31.40 0.75
CA PHE A 107 -7.38 30.91 -0.16
C PHE A 107 -7.49 29.38 -0.14
N ALA A 108 -6.37 28.67 -0.21
CA ALA A 108 -6.34 27.21 -0.15
C ALA A 108 -6.87 26.71 1.21
N GLY A 109 -6.52 27.38 2.30
CA GLY A 109 -7.00 27.09 3.65
C GLY A 109 -8.52 27.22 3.75
N ALA A 110 -9.09 28.33 3.29
CA ALA A 110 -10.53 28.55 3.26
C ALA A 110 -11.26 27.49 2.40
N PHE A 111 -10.68 27.11 1.25
CA PHE A 111 -11.23 26.07 0.40
C PHE A 111 -11.30 24.72 1.13
N ILE A 112 -10.23 24.35 1.83
CA ILE A 112 -10.16 23.10 2.61
C ILE A 112 -11.12 23.15 3.81
N GLU A 113 -11.20 24.28 4.50
CA GLU A 113 -12.08 24.49 5.66
C GLU A 113 -13.55 24.30 5.26
N ILE A 114 -14.02 25.04 4.24
CA ILE A 114 -15.40 24.93 3.76
C ILE A 114 -15.68 23.50 3.26
N ALA A 115 -14.71 22.88 2.57
CA ALA A 115 -14.85 21.49 2.13
C ALA A 115 -14.96 20.50 3.31
N ASN A 116 -14.25 20.72 4.42
CA ASN A 116 -14.36 19.88 5.62
C ASN A 116 -15.71 20.04 6.31
N GLU A 117 -16.31 21.24 6.27
CA GLU A 117 -17.63 21.50 6.86
C GLU A 117 -18.77 20.92 6.03
N LEU A 118 -18.71 21.08 4.70
CA LEU A 118 -19.82 20.75 3.81
C LEU A 118 -19.78 19.32 3.30
N PHE A 119 -18.59 18.75 3.07
CA PHE A 119 -18.48 17.46 2.40
C PHE A 119 -18.12 16.35 3.38
N PRO A 120 -18.94 15.28 3.45
CA PRO A 120 -18.59 14.15 4.30
C PRO A 120 -17.33 13.47 3.79
N MET A 121 -16.42 13.15 4.71
CA MET A 121 -15.20 12.42 4.37
C MET A 121 -15.55 10.99 3.92
N LYS A 122 -14.75 10.44 3.00
CA LYS A 122 -14.79 9.00 2.74
C LYS A 122 -14.31 8.29 4.00
N LYS A 123 -15.11 7.32 4.47
CA LYS A 123 -14.64 6.36 5.47
C LYS A 123 -13.36 5.74 4.92
N VAL A 124 -12.26 5.88 5.65
CA VAL A 124 -11.10 5.00 5.46
C VAL A 124 -11.67 3.60 5.65
N GLY A 125 -11.46 2.71 4.67
CA GLY A 125 -12.00 1.36 4.76
C GLY A 125 -11.64 0.81 6.14
N CYS A 126 -12.65 0.42 6.92
CA CYS A 126 -12.39 -0.37 8.11
C CYS A 126 -11.54 -1.55 7.64
N GLY A 127 -10.43 -1.82 8.35
CA GLY A 127 -9.60 -2.97 8.05
C GLY A 127 -10.49 -4.20 7.88
N ILE A 128 -10.06 -5.15 7.04
CA ILE A 128 -10.79 -6.41 6.86
C ILE A 128 -11.02 -6.96 8.28
N PRO A 129 -12.28 -7.12 8.72
CA PRO A 129 -12.55 -7.60 10.06
C PRO A 129 -11.89 -8.96 10.21
N SER A 130 -11.27 -9.20 11.38
CA SER A 130 -10.77 -10.52 11.68
C SER A 130 -11.93 -11.53 11.61
N PRO A 131 -11.67 -12.77 11.17
CA PRO A 131 -12.70 -13.80 11.15
C PRO A 131 -13.36 -13.98 12.53
N PRO A 132 -14.62 -14.45 12.63
CA PRO A 132 -15.33 -14.59 13.92
C PRO A 132 -14.63 -15.49 14.94
N TRP A 133 -13.83 -16.45 14.49
CA TRP A 133 -13.04 -17.36 15.33
C TRP A 133 -11.68 -16.79 15.76
N TRP A 134 -11.33 -15.59 15.31
CA TRP A 134 -10.05 -14.96 15.59
C TRP A 134 -10.14 -14.08 16.84
N ASP A 135 -9.40 -14.45 17.89
CA ASP A 135 -9.37 -13.73 19.15
C ASP A 135 -7.97 -13.23 19.54
N SER A 136 -7.83 -12.74 20.76
CA SER A 136 -6.57 -12.24 21.31
C SER A 136 -5.50 -13.33 21.35
N GLU A 137 -5.87 -14.59 21.60
CA GLU A 137 -4.92 -15.70 21.62
C GLU A 137 -4.39 -15.99 20.21
N CYS A 138 -5.26 -15.94 19.19
CA CYS A 138 -4.83 -16.06 17.80
C CYS A 138 -3.83 -14.96 17.43
N THR A 139 -4.11 -13.74 17.86
CA THR A 139 -3.26 -12.56 17.62
C THR A 139 -1.89 -12.74 18.27
N GLU A 140 -1.87 -13.22 19.51
CA GLU A 140 -0.65 -13.46 20.26
C GLU A 140 0.20 -14.61 19.68
N ALA A 141 -0.43 -15.72 19.28
CA ALA A 141 0.25 -16.81 18.61
C ALA A 141 0.86 -16.38 17.27
N ALA A 142 0.12 -15.59 16.47
CA ALA A 142 0.61 -15.03 15.21
C ALA A 142 1.79 -14.08 15.44
N ARG A 143 1.76 -13.28 16.52
CA ARG A 143 2.87 -12.39 16.93
C ARG A 143 4.12 -13.19 17.29
N LYS A 144 4.01 -14.21 18.15
CA LYS A 144 5.13 -15.07 18.56
C LYS A 144 5.78 -15.79 17.38
N ARG A 145 4.96 -16.35 16.47
CA ARG A 145 5.46 -16.93 15.21
C ARG A 145 6.25 -15.92 14.40
N LYS A 146 5.72 -14.70 14.22
CA LYS A 146 6.40 -13.63 13.48
C LYS A 146 7.73 -13.24 14.13
N GLU A 147 7.80 -13.17 15.46
CA GLU A 147 9.03 -12.87 16.19
C GLU A 147 10.08 -13.98 16.03
N ALA A 148 9.66 -15.24 16.09
CA ALA A 148 10.55 -16.37 15.82
C ALA A 148 11.09 -16.34 14.39
N GLU A 149 10.23 -16.08 13.38
CA GLU A 149 10.65 -15.93 11.97
C GLU A 149 11.68 -14.81 11.82
N LYS A 150 11.44 -13.67 12.48
CA LYS A 150 12.38 -12.52 12.48
C LYS A 150 13.74 -12.93 13.02
N LEU A 151 13.76 -13.60 14.18
CA LEU A 151 14.99 -14.00 14.86
C LEU A 151 15.78 -15.01 14.03
N TYR A 152 15.11 -15.98 13.39
CA TYR A 152 15.76 -16.94 12.51
C TYR A 152 16.31 -16.30 11.23
N PHE A 153 15.58 -15.34 10.66
CA PHE A 153 16.05 -14.55 9.52
C PHE A 153 17.29 -13.71 9.89
N GLU A 154 17.31 -13.11 11.08
CA GLU A 154 18.44 -12.30 11.56
C GLU A 154 19.63 -13.17 12.01
N CYS A 155 19.37 -14.37 12.54
CA CYS A 155 20.38 -15.30 13.02
C CYS A 155 19.93 -16.75 12.81
N SER A 156 20.43 -17.37 11.74
CA SER A 156 20.00 -18.71 11.30
C SER A 156 20.68 -19.84 12.06
N THR A 157 20.35 -19.99 13.34
CA THR A 157 20.79 -21.12 14.19
C THR A 157 19.73 -22.22 14.24
N ASP A 158 20.15 -23.45 14.56
CA ASP A 158 19.23 -24.58 14.75
C ASP A 158 18.22 -24.33 15.88
N GLU A 159 18.64 -23.65 16.95
CA GLU A 159 17.75 -23.27 18.04
C GLU A 159 16.64 -22.32 17.56
N ASN A 160 17.00 -21.30 16.76
CA ASN A 160 16.03 -20.37 16.20
C ASN A 160 15.11 -21.07 15.17
N PHE A 161 15.64 -22.00 14.39
CA PHE A 161 14.85 -22.82 13.47
C PHE A 161 13.82 -23.68 14.22
N ASN A 162 14.24 -24.31 15.32
CA ASN A 162 13.35 -25.11 16.17
C ASN A 162 12.23 -24.24 16.77
N LYS A 163 12.55 -23.02 17.24
CA LYS A 163 11.55 -22.06 17.73
C LYS A 163 10.53 -21.68 16.65
N VAL A 164 10.96 -21.45 15.42
CA VAL A 164 10.05 -21.17 14.29
C VAL A 164 9.13 -22.36 14.05
N THR A 165 9.69 -23.56 13.97
CA THR A 165 8.94 -24.80 13.73
C THR A 165 7.90 -25.05 14.83
N GLU A 166 8.30 -24.89 16.10
CA GLU A 166 7.40 -25.02 17.24
C GLU A 166 6.23 -24.01 17.16
N ASN A 167 6.53 -22.73 16.93
CA ASN A 167 5.51 -21.70 16.84
C ASN A 167 4.56 -21.90 15.64
N ILE A 168 5.06 -22.42 14.51
CA ILE A 168 4.24 -22.80 13.37
C ILE A 168 3.25 -23.91 13.77
N GLU A 169 3.71 -24.96 14.44
CA GLU A 169 2.86 -26.07 14.86
C GLU A 169 1.83 -25.65 15.91
N VAL A 170 2.21 -24.78 16.85
CA VAL A 170 1.28 -24.16 17.81
C VAL A 170 0.18 -23.38 17.08
N CYS A 171 0.56 -22.50 16.15
CA CYS A 171 -0.40 -21.73 15.35
C CYS A 171 -1.33 -22.64 14.55
N LYS A 172 -0.79 -23.66 13.86
CA LYS A 172 -1.58 -24.61 13.06
C LYS A 172 -2.63 -25.33 13.93
N LYS A 173 -2.22 -25.87 15.07
CA LYS A 173 -3.13 -26.57 16.00
C LYS A 173 -4.21 -25.63 16.52
N MET A 174 -3.83 -24.47 17.04
CA MET A 174 -4.74 -23.47 17.60
C MET A 174 -5.75 -22.98 16.57
N PHE A 175 -5.29 -22.57 15.38
CA PHE A 175 -6.18 -22.04 14.33
C PHE A 175 -7.11 -23.12 13.77
N LYS A 176 -6.67 -24.38 13.72
CA LYS A 176 -7.54 -25.50 13.33
C LYS A 176 -8.63 -25.73 14.36
N GLN A 177 -8.30 -25.67 15.66
CA GLN A 177 -9.28 -25.87 16.74
C GLN A 177 -10.31 -24.75 16.80
N LYS A 178 -9.90 -23.48 16.66
CA LYS A 178 -10.82 -22.34 16.76
C LYS A 178 -11.71 -22.15 15.53
N LYS A 179 -11.30 -22.64 14.37
CA LYS A 179 -12.09 -22.56 13.12
C LYS A 179 -13.33 -23.46 13.11
N ILE A 180 -13.41 -24.44 14.02
CA ILE A 180 -14.51 -25.40 14.17
C ILE A 180 -15.55 -24.81 15.12
#